data_AF-A0A0L7L9P8-F1
#
_entry.id   AF-A0A0L7L9P8-F1
#
_cell.length_a   1.000
_cell.length_b   1.000
_cell.length_c   1.000
_cell.angle_alpha   90.00
_cell.angle_beta   90.00
_cell.angle_gamma   90.00
#
_symmetry.space_group_name_H-M   'P 1'
#
loop_
_entity.id
_entity.type
_entity.pdbx_description
1 polymer ?
#
loop_
_entity_poly.entity_id
_entity_poly.type
_entity_poly.pdbx_seq_one_letter_code
_entity_poly.pdbx_strand_id
1 'polypeptide(L)'
;MEVQVVTQDFVNVHITKSDSEDAPPVERRFKKGITVQDFKTKLELVTGGSASTMKLKVYDSKNKFVCDIDNDEALLGSYHIDDGSRIHA
;
A
#
# COMPACT_ATOMS: atom_id res chain seq x y z
N MET A 1 -34.67 -1.78 1.54
CA MET A 1 -33.61 -0.86 1.99
C MET A 1 -32.35 -1.24 1.25
N GLU A 2 -31.92 -0.43 0.29
CA GLU A 2 -30.61 -0.61 -0.35
C GLU A 2 -29.57 0.04 0.56
N VAL A 3 -28.64 -0.77 1.07
CA VAL A 3 -27.48 -0.24 1.82
C VAL A 3 -26.44 0.15 0.78
N GLN A 4 -26.29 1.45 0.53
CA GLN A 4 -25.23 1.96 -0.32
C GLN A 4 -23.95 2.09 0.53
N VAL A 5 -23.01 1.16 0.35
CA VAL A 5 -21.71 1.22 1.03
C VAL A 5 -20.83 2.21 0.27
N VAL A 6 -20.72 3.44 0.77
CA VAL A 6 -19.84 4.46 0.21
C VAL A 6 -18.47 4.35 0.88
N THR A 7 -17.54 3.63 0.27
CA THR A 7 -16.12 3.65 0.69
C THR A 7 -15.35 4.71 -0.08
N GLN A 8 -14.33 5.32 0.54
CA GLN A 8 -13.45 6.25 -0.17
C GLN A 8 -12.69 5.53 -1.30
N ASP A 9 -12.63 6.16 -2.48
CA ASP A 9 -11.98 5.60 -3.66
C ASP A 9 -10.45 5.60 -3.60
N PHE A 10 -9.87 6.33 -2.64
CA PHE A 10 -8.45 6.53 -2.49
C PHE A 10 -8.01 6.31 -1.04
N VAL A 11 -6.73 5.97 -0.87
CA VAL A 11 -6.04 5.91 0.42
C VAL A 11 -4.74 6.71 0.38
N ASN A 12 -4.42 7.39 1.47
CA ASN A 12 -3.15 8.07 1.71
C ASN A 12 -2.27 7.17 2.58
N VAL A 13 -1.10 6.78 2.07
CA VAL A 13 -0.20 5.83 2.74
C VAL A 13 1.22 6.36 2.81
N HIS A 14 1.94 5.94 3.84
CA HIS A 14 3.36 6.21 4.03
C HIS A 14 4.19 5.08 3.45
N ILE A 15 5.05 5.38 2.49
CA ILE A 15 5.93 4.39 1.86
C ILE A 15 7.30 4.40 2.54
N THR A 16 7.78 3.21 2.92
CA THR A 16 9.13 2.96 3.44
C THR A 16 9.78 1.83 2.66
N LYS A 17 11.11 1.75 2.67
CA LYS A 17 11.86 0.72 1.96
C LYS A 17 13.02 0.17 2.78
N SER A 18 13.33 -1.10 2.56
CA SER A 18 14.32 -1.86 3.36
C SER A 18 15.76 -1.31 3.27
N ASP A 19 16.12 -0.65 2.17
CA ASP A 19 17.48 -0.15 1.91
C ASP A 19 17.82 1.16 2.64
N SER A 20 16.85 1.74 3.36
CA SER A 20 16.98 3.04 4.02
C SER A 20 15.99 3.17 5.18
N GLU A 21 16.23 2.42 6.25
CA GLU A 21 15.41 2.45 7.47
C GLU A 21 15.36 3.84 8.13
N ASP A 22 16.40 4.66 7.95
CA ASP A 22 16.49 6.01 8.49
C ASP A 22 15.90 7.09 7.56
N ALA A 23 15.47 6.73 6.35
CA ALA A 23 14.88 7.71 5.43
C ALA A 23 13.46 8.08 5.88
N PRO A 24 13.08 9.37 5.79
CA PRO A 24 11.72 9.79 6.11
C PRO A 24 10.73 9.10 5.16
N PRO A 25 9.60 8.55 5.69
CA PRO A 25 8.57 7.94 4.85
C PRO A 25 8.02 8.92 3.82
N VAL A 26 7.75 8.44 2.62
CA VAL A 26 7.16 9.26 1.56
C VAL A 26 5.65 9.05 1.54
N GLU A 27 4.88 10.12 1.74
CA GLU A 27 3.42 10.05 1.63
C GLU A 27 2.96 10.06 0.17
N ARG A 28 2.06 9.13 -0.16
CA ARG A 28 1.48 8.98 -1.49
C ARG A 28 0.01 8.56 -1.41
N ARG A 29 -0.76 9.03 -2.39
CA ARG A 29 -2.19 8.72 -2.54
C ARG A 29 -2.41 7.74 -3.68
N PHE A 30 -3.14 6.65 -3.42
CA PHE A 30 -3.46 5.63 -4.42
C PHE A 30 -4.96 5.39 -4.50
N LYS A 31 -5.45 5.03 -5.68
CA LYS A 31 -6.83 4.54 -5.86
C LYS A 31 -6.92 3.13 -5.29
N LYS A 32 -7.98 2.82 -4.53
CA LYS A 32 -8.25 1.47 -4.01
C LYS A 32 -8.57 0.46 -5.12
N GLY A 33 -9.06 0.93 -6.25
CA GLY A 33 -9.43 0.10 -7.40
C GLY A 33 -8.29 -0.28 -8.34
N ILE A 34 -7.02 0.01 -8.03
CA ILE A 34 -5.89 -0.51 -8.81
C ILE A 34 -5.54 -1.92 -8.35
N THR A 35 -4.94 -2.71 -9.23
CA THR A 35 -4.37 -4.00 -8.84
C THR A 35 -3.12 -3.82 -7.98
N VAL A 36 -2.78 -4.85 -7.22
CA VAL A 36 -1.50 -4.89 -6.48
C VAL A 36 -0.32 -4.82 -7.44
N GLN A 37 -0.41 -5.42 -8.64
CA GLN A 37 0.63 -5.30 -9.67
C GLN A 37 0.88 -3.84 -10.09
N ASP A 38 -0.20 -3.09 -10.37
CA ASP A 38 -0.11 -1.67 -10.72
C ASP A 38 0.44 -0.85 -9.56
N PHE A 39 0.07 -1.21 -8.33
CA PHE A 39 0.59 -0.59 -7.12
C PHE A 39 2.10 -0.81 -6.98
N LYS A 40 2.58 -2.05 -7.09
CA LYS A 40 4.01 -2.40 -7.06
C LYS A 40 4.80 -1.70 -8.17
N THR A 41 4.26 -1.64 -9.39
CA THR A 41 4.88 -0.91 -10.52
C THR A 41 5.07 0.57 -10.21
N LYS A 42 4.12 1.21 -9.53
CA LYS A 42 4.28 2.60 -9.07
C LYS A 42 5.30 2.73 -7.95
N LEU A 43 5.34 1.76 -7.02
CA LEU A 43 6.33 1.75 -5.96
C LEU A 43 7.74 1.56 -6.50
N GLU A 44 7.94 0.77 -7.55
CA GLU A 44 9.24 0.62 -8.23
C GLU A 44 9.82 1.97 -8.68
N LEU A 45 8.97 2.87 -9.20
CA LEU A 45 9.38 4.22 -9.58
C LEU A 45 9.74 5.12 -8.38
N VAL A 46 9.24 4.80 -7.19
CA VAL A 46 9.47 5.58 -5.96
C VAL A 46 10.64 5.02 -5.14
N THR A 47 10.76 3.71 -5.06
CA THR A 47 11.73 3.02 -4.19
C THR A 47 12.97 2.57 -4.94
N GLY A 48 12.86 2.35 -6.26
CA GLY A 48 13.88 1.72 -7.10
C GLY A 48 13.91 0.19 -7.00
N GLY A 49 13.04 -0.43 -6.20
CA GLY A 49 12.95 -1.89 -6.06
C GLY A 49 12.05 -2.51 -7.12
N SER A 50 12.41 -3.67 -7.65
CA SER A 50 11.62 -4.33 -8.70
C SER A 50 10.24 -4.76 -8.21
N ALA A 51 9.18 -4.36 -8.92
CA ALA A 51 7.81 -4.77 -8.67
C ALA A 51 7.64 -6.30 -8.65
N SER A 52 8.41 -7.02 -9.47
CA SER A 52 8.35 -8.48 -9.57
C SER A 52 8.81 -9.22 -8.31
N THR A 53 9.68 -8.62 -7.51
CA THR A 53 10.28 -9.26 -6.32
C THR A 53 9.95 -8.54 -5.01
N MET A 54 9.35 -7.36 -5.09
CA MET A 54 8.97 -6.54 -3.94
C MET A 54 7.96 -7.26 -3.04
N LYS A 55 8.27 -7.31 -1.74
CA LYS A 55 7.39 -7.88 -0.71
C LYS A 55 6.81 -6.76 0.12
N LEU A 56 5.49 -6.64 0.10
CA LEU A 56 4.80 -5.52 0.71
C LEU A 56 4.20 -5.91 2.04
N LYS A 57 4.52 -5.13 3.09
CA LYS A 57 3.95 -5.28 4.43
C LYS A 57 3.18 -4.03 4.83
N VAL A 58 1.99 -4.22 5.40
CA VAL A 58 1.14 -3.14 5.91
C VAL A 58 1.30 -3.05 7.42
N TYR A 59 1.50 -1.82 7.88
CA TYR A 59 1.49 -1.47 9.30
C TYR A 59 0.46 -0.37 9.54
N ASP A 60 -0.21 -0.42 10.69
CA ASP A 60 -1.14 0.62 11.12
C ASP A 60 -0.41 1.89 11.60
N SER A 61 -1.18 2.91 12.01
CA SER A 61 -0.64 4.17 12.56
C SER A 61 0.11 4.01 13.88
N LYS A 62 -0.03 2.86 14.56
CA LYS A 62 0.72 2.48 15.76
C LYS A 62 1.91 1.58 15.44
N ASN A 63 2.27 1.48 14.16
CA ASN A 63 3.34 0.67 13.63
C ASN A 63 3.18 -0.84 13.91
N LYS A 64 1.96 -1.31 14.10
CA LYS A 64 1.64 -2.73 14.27
C LYS A 64 1.42 -3.37 12.90
N PHE A 65 2.01 -4.54 12.69
CA PHE A 65 1.78 -5.33 11.49
C PHE A 65 0.30 -5.69 11.33
N VAL A 66 -0.23 -5.49 10.12
CA VAL A 66 -1.62 -5.77 9.75
C VAL A 66 -1.69 -7.00 8.85
N CYS A 67 -1.06 -6.93 7.68
CA CYS A 67 -1.02 -8.03 6.71
C CYS A 67 0.11 -7.86 5.68
N ASP A 68 0.40 -8.94 4.95
CA ASP A 68 1.18 -8.92 3.72
C ASP A 68 0.27 -8.62 2.52
N ILE A 69 0.82 -8.04 1.45
CA ILE A 69 0.15 -7.86 0.16
C ILE A 69 0.88 -8.74 -0.87
N ASP A 70 0.28 -9.88 -1.21
CA ASP A 70 0.94 -10.97 -1.95
C ASP A 70 0.20 -11.43 -3.22
N ASN A 71 -1.05 -11.02 -3.43
CA ASN A 71 -1.81 -11.32 -4.62
C ASN A 71 -1.83 -10.14 -5.60
N ASP A 72 -1.08 -10.27 -6.70
CA ASP A 72 -0.90 -9.24 -7.73
C ASP A 72 -2.18 -8.92 -8.54
N GLU A 73 -3.10 -9.88 -8.64
CA GLU A 73 -4.38 -9.72 -9.34
C GLU A 73 -5.47 -9.09 -8.47
N ALA A 74 -5.29 -9.10 -7.15
CA ALA A 74 -6.23 -8.50 -6.21
C ALA A 74 -6.20 -6.96 -6.32
N LEU A 75 -7.35 -6.34 -6.00
CA LEU A 75 -7.42 -4.89 -5.88
C LEU A 75 -6.73 -4.46 -4.58
N LEU A 76 -6.02 -3.32 -4.60
CA LEU A 76 -5.41 -2.76 -3.40
C LEU A 76 -6.43 -2.58 -2.27
N GLY A 77 -7.65 -2.19 -2.63
CA GLY A 77 -8.76 -1.99 -1.72
C GLY A 77 -9.33 -3.25 -1.07
N SER A 78 -8.94 -4.46 -1.50
CA SER A 78 -9.33 -5.69 -0.82
C SER A 78 -8.53 -5.95 0.46
N TYR A 79 -7.43 -5.24 0.66
CA TYR A 79 -6.61 -5.32 1.87
C TYR A 79 -7.07 -4.26 2.89
N HIS A 80 -6.82 -4.54 4.18
CA HIS A 80 -7.06 -3.60 5.27
C HIS A 80 -6.00 -2.50 5.28
N ILE A 81 -6.18 -1.52 4.37
CA ILE A 81 -5.33 -0.35 4.24
C ILE A 81 -6.20 0.89 4.44
N ASP A 82 -5.92 1.59 5.54
CA ASP A 82 -6.59 2.84 5.90
C ASP A 82 -5.65 4.05 5.71
N ASP A 83 -6.21 5.25 5.70
CA ASP A 83 -5.43 6.48 5.65
C ASP A 83 -4.42 6.54 6.80
N GLY A 84 -3.18 6.90 6.46
CA GLY A 84 -2.05 6.96 7.39
C GLY A 84 -1.34 5.61 7.57
N SER A 85 -1.84 4.51 7.01
CA SER A 85 -1.15 3.21 7.05
C SER A 85 0.25 3.32 6.43
N ARG A 86 1.19 2.55 6.95
CA ARG A 86 2.55 2.46 6.43
C ARG A 86 2.72 1.20 5.61
N ILE A 87 3.13 1.37 4.36
CA ILE A 87 3.49 0.28 3.45
C ILE A 87 5.00 0.21 3.40
N HIS A 88 5.53 -0.95 3.74
CA HIS A 88 6.96 -1.25 3.72
C HIS A 88 7.27 -2.16 2.53
N ALA A 89 8.22 -1.72 1.71
CA ALA A 89 8.66 -2.35 0.48
C ALA A 89 10.08 -2.94 0.57
#